data_AF-A0A5N5TFS9-F1
#
_entry.id   AF-A0A5N5TFS9-F1
#
_cell.length_a   1.000
_cell.length_b   1.000
_cell.length_c   1.000
_cell.angle_alpha   90.00
_cell.angle_beta   90.00
_cell.angle_gamma   90.00
#
_symmetry.space_group_name_H-M   'P 1'
#
loop_
_entity.id
_entity.type
_entity.pdbx_description
1 polymer ?
#
loop_
_entity_poly.entity_id
_entity_poly.type
_entity_poly.pdbx_seq_one_letter_code
_entity_poly.pdbx_strand_id
1 'polypeptide(L)'
;MEELLKFVNDVTKNIREESGKKKRLAFLDLLLEYSDEYEALSDEDIREEVDTFMFAGHDTTAAAINWTLYLLGKHHEIQDKVYEEIESIFGNSEREASSSDLREMKYLDCCIKESLRLFPSVPGYGRELNEDAIIDDYVIPKGTSTFIFAYQLHRDPEVFPDPETYKPERFFPENYSNRSPYAYIPFSAGPRNCIGQKFALMEEKVILSTFLRKYRVESTRTVEDLKVAGTQGL
;
A
#
# COMPACT_ATOMS: atom_id res chain seq x y z
N MET A 1 -3.05 -15.92 20.74
CA MET A 1 -2.95 -14.48 20.38
C MET A 1 -2.21 -13.68 21.43
N GLU A 2 -2.56 -13.80 22.72
CA GLU A 2 -1.79 -13.17 23.81
C GLU A 2 -0.34 -13.67 23.90
N GLU A 3 -0.10 -14.96 23.68
CA GLU A 3 1.25 -15.55 23.65
C GLU A 3 2.10 -15.04 22.48
N LEU A 4 1.53 -14.94 21.28
CA LEU A 4 2.18 -14.34 20.12
C LEU A 4 2.52 -12.86 20.37
N LEU A 5 1.59 -12.09 20.94
CA LEU A 5 1.84 -10.69 21.31
C LEU A 5 2.93 -10.56 22.36
N LYS A 6 2.95 -11.47 23.35
CA LYS A 6 3.99 -11.51 24.37
C LYS A 6 5.35 -11.85 23.76
N PHE A 7 5.43 -12.88 22.92
CA PHE A 7 6.65 -13.24 22.20
C PHE A 7 7.17 -12.11 21.31
N VAL A 8 6.31 -11.50 20.48
CA VAL A 8 6.71 -10.37 19.63
C VAL A 8 7.23 -9.21 20.49
N ASN A 9 6.61 -8.94 21.64
CA ASN A 9 7.08 -7.91 22.56
C ASN A 9 8.41 -8.30 23.23
N ASP A 10 8.57 -9.56 23.61
CA ASP A 10 9.78 -10.08 24.27
C ASP A 10 10.95 -10.11 23.30
N VAL A 11 10.77 -10.59 22.06
CA VAL A 11 11.76 -10.45 20.98
C VAL A 11 12.08 -8.98 20.71
N THR A 12 11.07 -8.12 20.57
CA THR A 12 11.27 -6.68 20.36
C THR A 12 12.02 -6.01 21.52
N LYS A 13 11.88 -6.53 22.74
CA LYS A 13 12.54 -6.05 23.96
C LYS A 13 13.95 -6.62 24.11
N ASN A 14 14.16 -7.90 23.83
CA ASN A 14 15.47 -8.58 23.88
C ASN A 14 16.41 -8.02 22.79
N ILE A 15 15.87 -7.60 21.64
CA ILE A 15 16.57 -6.80 20.62
C ILE A 15 17.14 -5.48 21.21
N ARG A 16 16.63 -4.98 22.34
CA ARG A 16 17.12 -3.76 22.99
C ARG A 16 18.36 -3.98 23.87
N GLU A 17 18.67 -5.20 24.30
CA GLU A 17 19.60 -5.40 25.42
C GLU A 17 20.96 -6.03 25.03
N GLU A 18 21.08 -6.82 23.96
CA GLU A 18 22.26 -7.71 23.83
C GLU A 18 23.50 -7.23 23.05
N SER A 19 23.56 -6.05 22.41
CA SER A 19 24.77 -5.74 21.60
C SER A 19 25.15 -4.26 21.40
N GLY A 20 24.45 -3.28 21.98
CA GLY A 20 24.68 -1.86 21.67
C GLY A 20 24.40 -1.47 20.19
N LYS A 21 24.20 -2.45 19.30
CA LYS A 21 23.64 -2.36 17.96
C LYS A 21 22.46 -3.33 17.87
N LYS A 22 21.25 -2.80 17.67
CA LYS A 22 20.01 -3.57 17.51
C LYS A 22 20.14 -4.57 16.36
N LYS A 23 20.06 -5.87 16.61
CA LYS A 23 19.80 -6.86 15.55
C LYS A 23 18.29 -6.90 15.32
N ARG A 24 17.79 -6.20 14.30
CA ARG A 24 16.40 -6.36 13.87
C ARG A 24 16.31 -7.69 13.14
N LEU A 25 15.48 -8.61 13.64
CA LEU A 25 15.21 -9.89 12.97
C LEU A 25 14.38 -9.64 11.71
N ALA A 26 14.69 -10.38 10.65
CA ALA A 26 13.83 -10.41 9.47
C ALA A 26 12.55 -11.20 9.78
N PHE A 27 11.54 -11.08 8.91
CA PHE A 27 10.26 -11.76 9.10
C PHE A 27 10.40 -13.29 9.24
N LEU A 28 11.22 -13.92 8.39
CA LEU A 28 11.50 -15.35 8.48
C LEU A 28 12.19 -15.71 9.80
N ASP A 29 13.19 -14.92 10.23
CA ASP A 29 13.88 -15.16 11.50
C ASP A 29 12.91 -15.11 12.69
N LEU A 30 11.93 -14.19 12.66
CA LEU A 30 10.89 -14.08 13.68
C LEU A 30 9.99 -15.31 13.73
N LEU A 31 9.60 -15.86 12.58
CA LEU A 31 8.77 -17.06 12.51
C LEU A 31 9.53 -18.29 13.00
N LEU A 32 10.81 -18.41 12.64
CA LEU A 32 11.68 -19.50 13.09
C LEU A 32 11.88 -19.47 14.61
N GLU A 33 12.23 -18.30 15.18
CA GLU A 33 12.37 -18.17 16.63
C GLU A 33 11.05 -18.45 17.38
N TYR A 34 9.90 -18.04 16.82
CA TYR A 34 8.60 -18.33 17.42
C TYR A 34 8.28 -19.83 17.43
N SER A 35 8.58 -20.49 16.31
CA SER A 35 8.40 -21.93 16.17
C SER A 35 9.29 -22.70 17.14
N ASP A 36 10.56 -22.31 17.24
CA ASP A 36 11.53 -22.96 18.15
C ASP A 36 11.14 -22.79 19.62
N GLU A 37 10.57 -21.64 20.02
CA GLU A 37 10.20 -21.37 21.42
C GLU A 37 8.86 -22.02 21.83
N TYR A 38 7.89 -22.10 20.92
CA TYR A 38 6.51 -22.50 21.26
C TYR A 38 6.02 -23.77 20.57
N GLU A 39 6.81 -24.40 19.70
CA GLU A 39 6.39 -25.51 18.82
C GLU A 39 5.06 -25.20 18.10
N ALA A 40 4.84 -23.92 17.77
CA ALA A 40 3.54 -23.39 17.39
C ALA A 40 3.27 -23.42 15.88
N LEU A 41 4.31 -23.50 15.06
CA LEU A 41 4.24 -23.50 13.59
C LEU A 41 5.07 -24.66 13.05
N SER A 42 4.56 -25.37 12.04
CA SER A 42 5.39 -26.30 11.28
C SER A 42 6.22 -25.56 10.21
N ASP A 43 7.25 -26.21 9.68
CA ASP A 43 8.02 -25.68 8.55
C ASP A 43 7.14 -25.34 7.33
N GLU A 44 6.03 -26.08 7.16
CA GLU A 44 5.06 -25.80 6.10
C GLU A 44 4.26 -24.53 6.40
N ASP A 45 3.78 -24.35 7.64
CA ASP A 45 3.08 -23.13 8.04
C ASP A 45 3.99 -21.89 7.86
N ILE A 46 5.26 -22.00 8.25
CA ILE A 46 6.25 -20.92 8.07
C ILE A 46 6.42 -20.59 6.58
N ARG A 47 6.54 -21.63 5.74
CA ARG A 47 6.67 -21.45 4.29
C ARG A 47 5.44 -20.78 3.70
N GLU A 48 4.24 -21.24 4.04
CA GLU A 48 2.98 -20.68 3.55
C GLU A 48 2.82 -19.20 3.95
N GLU A 49 3.19 -18.84 5.18
CA GLU A 49 3.18 -17.45 5.63
C GLU A 49 4.19 -16.60 4.84
N VAL A 50 5.44 -17.07 4.68
CA VAL A 50 6.46 -16.35 3.91
C VAL A 50 6.07 -16.18 2.45
N ASP A 51 5.57 -17.23 1.81
CA ASP A 51 5.11 -17.21 0.42
C ASP A 51 3.96 -16.21 0.25
N THR A 52 3.02 -16.18 1.20
CA THR A 52 1.90 -15.22 1.19
C THR A 52 2.40 -13.78 1.22
N PHE A 53 3.34 -13.43 2.11
CA PHE A 53 3.88 -12.07 2.19
C PHE A 53 4.69 -11.69 0.95
N MET A 54 5.51 -12.61 0.43
CA MET A 54 6.34 -12.35 -0.76
C MET A 54 5.48 -12.18 -2.01
N PHE A 55 4.52 -13.07 -2.25
CA PHE A 55 3.64 -13.00 -3.42
C PHE A 55 2.73 -11.77 -3.37
N ALA A 56 2.06 -11.54 -2.23
CA ALA A 56 1.13 -10.42 -2.11
C ALA A 56 1.85 -9.07 -2.14
N GLY A 57 3.05 -8.97 -1.56
CA GLY A 57 3.80 -7.72 -1.43
C GLY A 57 4.60 -7.31 -2.66
N HIS A 58 5.04 -8.26 -3.48
CA HIS A 58 5.93 -7.97 -4.61
C HIS A 58 5.20 -7.29 -5.77
N ASP A 59 4.25 -7.99 -6.40
CA ASP A 59 3.62 -7.50 -7.63
C ASP A 59 2.74 -6.27 -7.39
N THR A 60 2.09 -6.20 -6.22
CA THR A 60 1.20 -5.09 -5.88
C THR A 60 1.95 -3.79 -5.63
N THR A 61 3.08 -3.84 -4.92
CA THR A 61 3.96 -2.68 -4.67
C THR A 61 4.63 -2.24 -5.97
N ALA A 62 5.12 -3.18 -6.78
CA ALA A 62 5.70 -2.87 -8.09
C ALA A 62 4.69 -2.16 -9.01
N ALA A 63 3.43 -2.63 -9.03
CA ALA A 63 2.36 -1.98 -9.77
C ALA A 63 2.07 -0.55 -9.26
N ALA A 64 2.02 -0.35 -7.94
CA ALA A 64 1.78 0.97 -7.33
C ALA A 64 2.89 1.98 -7.70
N ILE A 65 4.15 1.56 -7.61
CA ILE A 65 5.32 2.36 -8.00
C ILE A 65 5.24 2.70 -9.49
N ASN A 66 4.96 1.72 -10.35
CA ASN A 66 4.86 1.92 -11.78
C ASN A 66 3.75 2.93 -12.15
N TRP A 67 2.55 2.81 -11.57
CA TRP A 67 1.47 3.77 -11.82
C TRP A 67 1.80 5.15 -11.29
N THR A 68 2.47 5.25 -10.14
CA THR A 68 2.90 6.54 -9.59
C THR A 68 3.94 7.20 -10.50
N LEU A 69 4.95 6.47 -10.98
CA LEU A 69 5.93 7.00 -11.93
C LEU A 69 5.29 7.39 -13.27
N TYR A 70 4.35 6.59 -13.77
CA TYR A 70 3.60 6.91 -15.00
C TYR A 70 2.84 8.23 -14.87
N LEU A 71 2.11 8.42 -13.76
CA LEU A 71 1.33 9.63 -13.49
C LEU A 71 2.23 10.84 -13.26
N LEU A 72 3.32 10.71 -12.49
CA LEU A 72 4.30 11.80 -12.33
C LEU A 72 4.97 12.16 -13.68
N GLY A 73 5.26 11.17 -14.52
CA GLY A 73 5.79 11.40 -15.87
C GLY A 73 4.78 12.02 -16.84
N LYS A 74 3.48 12.01 -16.51
CA LYS A 74 2.43 12.73 -17.24
C LYS A 74 2.23 14.16 -16.76
N HIS A 75 2.53 14.41 -15.49
CA HIS A 75 2.22 15.65 -14.78
C HIS A 75 3.51 16.27 -14.22
N HIS A 76 4.29 16.90 -15.11
CA HIS A 76 5.60 17.44 -14.77
C HIS A 76 5.53 18.48 -13.64
N GLU A 77 4.47 19.29 -13.58
CA GLU A 77 4.22 20.26 -12.51
C GLU A 77 4.02 19.60 -11.13
N ILE A 78 3.44 18.40 -11.09
CA ILE A 78 3.28 17.63 -9.85
C ILE A 78 4.62 16.96 -9.50
N GLN A 79 5.33 16.42 -10.50
CA GLN A 79 6.65 15.83 -10.30
C GLN A 79 7.65 16.87 -9.77
N ASP A 80 7.63 18.10 -10.27
CA ASP A 80 8.50 19.18 -9.82
C ASP A 80 8.22 19.52 -8.34
N LYS A 81 6.95 19.54 -7.89
CA LYS A 81 6.60 19.68 -6.46
C LYS A 81 7.08 18.52 -5.59
N VAL A 82 7.00 17.28 -6.09
CA VAL A 82 7.54 16.11 -5.39
C VAL A 82 9.06 16.23 -5.26
N TYR A 83 9.74 16.68 -6.33
CA TYR A 83 11.18 16.92 -6.30
C TYR A 83 11.55 18.02 -5.31
N GLU A 84 10.84 19.15 -5.29
CA GLU A 84 11.02 20.22 -4.31
C GLU A 84 10.85 19.73 -2.85
N GLU A 85 9.84 18.91 -2.58
CA GLU A 85 9.65 18.27 -1.27
C GLU A 85 10.87 17.42 -0.91
N ILE A 86 11.32 16.55 -1.82
CA ILE A 86 12.45 15.66 -1.56
C ILE A 86 13.75 16.45 -1.36
N GLU A 87 14.01 17.47 -2.19
CA GLU A 87 15.16 18.37 -2.03
C GLU A 87 15.13 19.09 -0.68
N SER A 88 13.95 19.47 -0.18
CA SER A 88 13.83 20.09 1.16
C SER A 88 14.21 19.15 2.31
N ILE A 89 14.09 17.83 2.11
CA ILE A 89 14.37 16.81 3.13
C ILE A 89 15.84 16.35 3.08
N PHE A 90 16.40 16.19 1.88
CA PHE A 90 17.75 15.62 1.70
C PHE A 90 18.81 16.64 1.30
N GLY A 91 18.42 17.74 0.64
CA GLY A 91 19.34 18.63 -0.06
C GLY A 91 20.33 17.84 -0.92
N ASN A 92 21.61 18.18 -0.81
CA ASN A 92 22.69 17.49 -1.54
C ASN A 92 23.15 16.15 -0.91
N SER A 93 22.44 15.60 0.09
CA SER A 93 22.90 14.43 0.83
C SER A 93 22.51 13.11 0.18
N GLU A 94 23.48 12.33 -0.29
CA GLU A 94 23.28 10.96 -0.84
C GLU A 94 22.94 9.87 0.20
N ARG A 95 22.54 10.25 1.42
CA ARG A 95 22.15 9.28 2.45
C ARG A 95 20.84 8.56 2.10
N GLU A 96 20.67 7.37 2.66
CA GLU A 96 19.42 6.62 2.63
C GLU A 96 18.30 7.34 3.40
N ALA A 97 17.06 7.09 3.00
CA ALA A 97 15.88 7.60 3.67
C ALA A 97 15.70 6.92 5.04
N SER A 98 15.62 7.73 6.10
CA SER A 98 15.25 7.28 7.44
C SER A 98 13.73 7.28 7.61
N SER A 99 13.23 6.56 8.62
CA SER A 99 11.80 6.57 8.93
C SER A 99 11.24 7.97 9.27
N SER A 100 12.08 8.92 9.71
CA SER A 100 11.67 10.33 9.88
C SER A 100 11.46 11.03 8.56
N ASP A 101 12.33 10.81 7.58
CA ASP A 101 12.20 11.43 6.26
C ASP A 101 10.91 11.00 5.58
N LEU A 102 10.58 9.69 5.66
CA LEU A 102 9.36 9.13 5.07
C LEU A 102 8.07 9.75 5.64
N ARG A 103 8.11 10.30 6.86
CA ARG A 103 6.97 11.03 7.46
C ARG A 103 6.85 12.46 6.94
N GLU A 104 7.95 13.06 6.52
CA GLU A 104 7.96 14.40 5.93
C GLU A 104 7.65 14.41 4.43
N MET A 105 7.73 13.26 3.75
CA MET A 105 7.27 13.04 2.36
C MET A 105 5.74 13.04 2.25
N LYS A 106 5.10 14.18 2.54
CA LYS A 106 3.64 14.34 2.64
C LYS A 106 2.99 14.50 1.26
N TYR A 107 3.62 15.23 0.35
CA TYR A 107 3.15 15.41 -1.01
C TYR A 107 3.36 14.14 -1.85
N LEU A 108 4.51 13.48 -1.70
CA LEU A 108 4.73 12.15 -2.30
C LEU A 108 3.68 11.13 -1.79
N ASP A 109 3.32 11.16 -0.51
CA ASP A 109 2.22 10.34 0.04
C ASP A 109 0.88 10.60 -0.66
N CYS A 110 0.58 11.88 -0.92
CA CYS A 110 -0.62 12.27 -1.65
C CYS A 110 -0.59 11.77 -3.11
N CYS A 111 0.57 11.84 -3.76
CA CYS A 111 0.77 11.35 -5.12
C CYS A 111 0.56 9.84 -5.22
N ILE A 112 1.15 9.08 -4.29
CA ILE A 112 0.95 7.63 -4.18
C ILE A 112 -0.54 7.31 -3.98
N LYS A 113 -1.20 8.02 -3.06
CA LYS A 113 -2.64 7.80 -2.79
C LYS A 113 -3.52 8.08 -4.00
N GLU A 114 -3.28 9.18 -4.70
CA GLU A 114 -4.03 9.51 -5.91
C GLU A 114 -3.72 8.53 -7.05
N SER A 115 -2.49 8.02 -7.13
CA SER A 115 -2.12 6.98 -8.07
C SER A 115 -2.87 5.67 -7.80
N LEU A 116 -2.94 5.25 -6.53
CA LEU A 116 -3.72 4.08 -6.11
C LEU A 116 -5.24 4.27 -6.22
N ARG A 117 -5.73 5.51 -6.19
CA ARG A 117 -7.14 5.84 -6.47
C ARG A 117 -7.48 5.60 -7.94
N LEU A 118 -6.64 6.13 -8.84
CA LEU A 118 -6.86 5.99 -10.28
C LEU A 118 -6.53 4.59 -10.78
N PHE A 119 -5.42 4.02 -10.32
CA PHE A 119 -4.91 2.72 -10.75
C PHE A 119 -4.55 1.87 -9.52
N PRO A 120 -5.56 1.36 -8.80
CA PRO A 120 -5.33 0.45 -7.68
C PRO A 120 -4.60 -0.81 -8.16
N SER A 121 -3.55 -1.21 -7.44
CA SER A 121 -2.81 -2.44 -7.75
C SER A 121 -3.71 -3.68 -7.77
N VAL A 122 -4.76 -3.69 -6.93
CA VAL A 122 -5.81 -4.70 -6.93
C VAL A 122 -7.15 -3.99 -7.18
N PRO A 123 -7.73 -4.05 -8.40
CA PRO A 123 -8.89 -3.26 -8.77
C PRO A 123 -10.22 -3.75 -8.17
N GLY A 124 -10.25 -4.97 -7.65
CA GLY A 124 -11.39 -5.47 -6.88
C GLY A 124 -11.11 -6.80 -6.20
N TYR A 125 -11.96 -7.15 -5.23
CA TYR A 125 -11.79 -8.34 -4.40
C TYR A 125 -13.13 -8.93 -3.96
N GLY A 126 -13.21 -10.27 -3.96
CA GLY A 126 -14.41 -11.03 -3.62
C GLY A 126 -14.48 -11.40 -2.13
N ARG A 127 -15.70 -11.58 -1.62
CA ARG A 127 -16.00 -12.10 -0.28
C ARG A 127 -17.20 -13.04 -0.35
N GLU A 128 -17.17 -14.13 0.40
CA GLU A 128 -18.35 -14.97 0.63
C GLU A 128 -18.95 -14.67 2.00
N LEU A 129 -20.27 -14.54 2.06
CA LEU A 129 -20.99 -14.30 3.31
C LEU A 129 -21.03 -15.58 4.15
N ASN A 130 -20.56 -15.49 5.40
CA ASN A 130 -20.60 -16.61 6.35
C ASN A 130 -21.94 -16.73 7.10
N GLU A 131 -22.79 -15.70 7.00
CA GLU A 131 -24.12 -15.58 7.61
C GLU A 131 -24.99 -14.66 6.73
N ASP A 132 -26.30 -14.67 6.95
CA ASP A 132 -27.22 -13.76 6.27
C ASP A 132 -26.89 -12.31 6.67
N ALA A 133 -26.78 -11.42 5.69
CA ALA A 133 -26.54 -9.99 5.91
C ALA A 133 -27.77 -9.18 5.52
N ILE A 134 -28.06 -8.12 6.27
CA ILE A 134 -29.12 -7.17 5.92
C ILE A 134 -28.44 -5.92 5.35
N ILE A 135 -28.74 -5.61 4.09
CA ILE A 135 -28.33 -4.36 3.43
C ILE A 135 -29.60 -3.62 3.02
N ASP A 136 -29.82 -2.46 3.64
CA ASP A 136 -31.09 -1.73 3.58
C ASP A 136 -32.27 -2.66 3.93
N ASP A 137 -33.25 -2.79 3.03
CA ASP A 137 -34.42 -3.65 3.22
C ASP A 137 -34.24 -5.07 2.66
N TYR A 138 -33.02 -5.44 2.25
CA TYR A 138 -32.73 -6.72 1.60
C TYR A 138 -31.95 -7.67 2.51
N VAL A 139 -32.38 -8.93 2.53
CA VAL A 139 -31.60 -10.04 3.12
C VAL A 139 -30.74 -10.65 2.02
N ILE A 140 -29.43 -10.57 2.20
CA ILE A 140 -28.43 -11.24 1.38
C ILE A 140 -28.08 -12.57 2.06
N PRO A 141 -28.42 -13.72 1.47
CA PRO A 141 -28.22 -15.01 2.11
C PRO A 141 -26.75 -15.36 2.35
N LYS A 142 -26.49 -16.14 3.40
CA LYS A 142 -25.24 -16.88 3.61
C LYS A 142 -24.84 -17.64 2.34
N GLY A 143 -23.53 -17.67 2.07
CA GLY A 143 -22.95 -18.30 0.88
C GLY A 143 -22.99 -17.41 -0.37
N THR A 144 -23.61 -16.23 -0.30
CA THR A 144 -23.55 -15.26 -1.40
C THR A 144 -22.14 -14.74 -1.56
N SER A 145 -21.59 -14.83 -2.78
CA SER A 145 -20.37 -14.14 -3.15
C SER A 145 -20.67 -12.69 -3.52
N THR A 146 -20.00 -11.76 -2.85
CA THR A 146 -20.02 -10.33 -3.13
C THR A 146 -18.67 -9.90 -3.67
N PHE A 147 -18.66 -8.90 -4.54
CA PHE A 147 -17.42 -8.38 -5.11
C PHE A 147 -17.36 -6.86 -4.94
N ILE A 148 -16.25 -6.38 -4.42
CA ILE A 148 -16.02 -4.96 -4.19
C ILE A 148 -15.08 -4.48 -5.31
N PHE A 149 -15.60 -3.61 -6.18
CA PHE A 149 -14.85 -3.01 -7.26
C PHE A 149 -14.23 -1.69 -6.81
N ALA A 150 -13.06 -1.75 -6.16
CA ALA A 150 -12.34 -0.57 -5.69
C ALA A 150 -12.08 0.44 -6.83
N TYR A 151 -11.75 -0.05 -8.03
CA TYR A 151 -11.53 0.79 -9.21
C TYR A 151 -12.72 1.71 -9.55
N GLN A 152 -13.95 1.18 -9.44
CA GLN A 152 -15.18 1.93 -9.71
C GLN A 152 -15.56 2.84 -8.54
N LEU A 153 -15.45 2.33 -7.30
CA LEU A 153 -15.72 3.08 -6.09
C LEU A 153 -14.85 4.34 -5.99
N HIS A 154 -13.58 4.23 -6.36
CA HIS A 154 -12.61 5.32 -6.33
C HIS A 154 -12.84 6.38 -7.43
N ARG A 155 -13.81 6.13 -8.32
CA ARG A 155 -14.23 7.01 -9.42
C ARG A 155 -15.65 7.55 -9.26
N ASP A 156 -16.28 7.33 -8.11
CA ASP A 156 -17.57 7.93 -7.81
C ASP A 156 -17.45 9.47 -7.82
N PRO A 157 -18.11 10.20 -8.74
CA PRO A 157 -18.00 11.64 -8.83
C PRO A 157 -18.65 12.38 -7.65
N GLU A 158 -19.54 11.73 -6.89
CA GLU A 158 -20.11 12.31 -5.67
C GLU A 158 -19.08 12.37 -4.54
N VAL A 159 -18.13 11.42 -4.53
CA VAL A 159 -17.06 11.36 -3.53
C VAL A 159 -15.75 11.98 -4.04
N PHE A 160 -15.46 11.84 -5.33
CA PHE A 160 -14.27 12.33 -6.01
C PHE A 160 -14.66 13.17 -7.25
N PRO A 161 -15.01 14.46 -7.07
CA PRO A 161 -15.36 15.35 -8.18
C PRO A 161 -14.24 15.41 -9.22
N ASP A 162 -14.53 15.35 -10.53
CA ASP A 162 -13.54 15.11 -11.60
C ASP A 162 -12.72 13.81 -11.41
N PRO A 163 -13.38 12.64 -11.36
CA PRO A 163 -12.78 11.40 -10.89
C PRO A 163 -11.63 10.88 -11.76
N GLU A 164 -11.54 11.25 -13.04
CA GLU A 164 -10.46 10.82 -13.93
C GLU A 164 -9.23 11.74 -13.88
N THR A 165 -9.32 12.90 -13.22
CA THR A 165 -8.17 13.82 -13.14
C THR A 165 -7.25 13.45 -11.98
N TYR A 166 -5.96 13.32 -12.26
CA TYR A 166 -4.92 13.16 -11.25
C TYR A 166 -4.73 14.45 -10.45
N LYS A 167 -5.25 14.48 -9.22
CA LYS A 167 -5.13 15.62 -8.29
C LYS A 167 -4.69 15.14 -6.89
N PRO A 168 -3.38 15.03 -6.63
CA PRO A 168 -2.85 14.61 -5.32
C PRO A 168 -3.41 15.41 -4.13
N GLU A 169 -3.70 16.70 -4.34
CA GLU A 169 -4.22 17.62 -3.32
C GLU A 169 -5.53 17.14 -2.69
N ARG A 170 -6.28 16.22 -3.32
CA ARG A 170 -7.45 15.54 -2.73
C ARG A 170 -7.14 14.79 -1.43
N PHE A 171 -5.87 14.45 -1.22
CA PHE A 171 -5.37 13.74 -0.06
C PHE A 171 -4.62 14.64 0.94
N PHE A 172 -4.80 15.96 0.85
CA PHE A 172 -4.49 16.85 1.97
C PHE A 172 -5.50 16.67 3.10
N PRO A 173 -5.09 16.68 4.38
CA PRO A 173 -5.95 16.43 5.53
C PRO A 173 -7.29 17.19 5.51
N GLU A 174 -7.27 18.44 5.10
CA GLU A 174 -8.42 19.32 4.95
C GLU A 174 -9.43 18.85 3.88
N ASN A 175 -8.98 18.15 2.85
CA ASN A 175 -9.78 17.79 1.67
C ASN A 175 -10.45 16.41 1.75
N TYR A 176 -10.09 15.57 2.72
CA TYR A 176 -10.71 14.25 2.90
C TYR A 176 -11.26 13.99 4.32
N SER A 177 -11.15 14.95 5.23
CA SER A 177 -11.64 14.81 6.62
C SER A 177 -13.12 14.45 6.75
N ASN A 178 -13.96 14.90 5.80
CA ASN A 178 -15.39 14.59 5.76
C ASN A 178 -15.74 13.37 4.88
N ARG A 179 -14.75 12.70 4.29
CA ARG A 179 -14.97 11.54 3.42
C ARG A 179 -15.23 10.30 4.27
N SER A 180 -16.17 9.46 3.86
CA SER A 180 -16.34 8.14 4.46
C SER A 180 -15.01 7.37 4.45
N PRO A 181 -14.62 6.72 5.57
CA PRO A 181 -13.41 5.90 5.61
C PRO A 181 -13.47 4.69 4.65
N TYR A 182 -14.66 4.35 4.15
CA TYR A 182 -14.88 3.28 3.18
C TYR A 182 -14.90 3.75 1.73
N ALA A 183 -14.77 5.05 1.44
CA ALA A 183 -14.77 5.54 0.07
C ALA A 183 -13.39 5.47 -0.62
N TYR A 184 -12.31 5.36 0.16
CA TYR A 184 -10.95 5.17 -0.34
C TYR A 184 -10.32 3.95 0.31
N ILE A 185 -10.36 2.84 -0.41
CA ILE A 185 -10.00 1.49 0.08
C ILE A 185 -9.01 0.76 -0.84
N PRO A 186 -7.88 1.37 -1.23
CA PRO A 186 -6.87 0.71 -2.08
C PRO A 186 -6.26 -0.54 -1.42
N PHE A 187 -6.36 -0.64 -0.10
CA PHE A 187 -5.88 -1.73 0.73
C PHE A 187 -7.03 -2.51 1.38
N SER A 188 -8.24 -2.46 0.80
CA SER A 188 -9.48 -2.96 1.43
C SER A 188 -9.77 -2.25 2.76
N ALA A 189 -10.82 -2.68 3.46
CA ALA A 189 -11.22 -2.15 4.76
C ALA A 189 -11.77 -3.25 5.67
N GLY A 190 -11.90 -2.94 6.96
CA GLY A 190 -12.41 -3.87 7.97
C GLY A 190 -11.40 -4.98 8.34
N PRO A 191 -11.87 -6.11 8.91
CA PRO A 191 -11.02 -7.18 9.44
C PRO A 191 -10.15 -7.90 8.41
N ARG A 192 -10.43 -7.70 7.11
CA ARG A 192 -9.69 -8.26 5.98
C ARG A 192 -9.09 -7.14 5.12
N ASN A 193 -8.67 -6.04 5.74
CA ASN A 193 -7.81 -5.06 5.08
C ASN A 193 -6.38 -5.60 4.95
N CYS A 194 -5.59 -4.98 4.10
CA CYS A 194 -4.21 -5.41 3.84
C CYS A 194 -3.35 -5.22 5.10
N ILE A 195 -2.83 -6.33 5.63
CA ILE A 195 -1.88 -6.31 6.74
C ILE A 195 -0.56 -5.60 6.37
N GLY A 196 -0.17 -5.67 5.10
CA GLY A 196 1.06 -5.11 4.55
C GLY A 196 1.00 -3.60 4.21
N GLN A 197 -0.15 -2.93 4.34
CA GLN A 197 -0.35 -1.55 3.87
C GLN A 197 0.74 -0.58 4.36
N LYS A 198 1.13 -0.66 5.63
CA LYS A 198 2.14 0.24 6.20
C LYS A 198 3.54 -0.02 5.63
N PHE A 199 3.85 -1.28 5.34
CA PHE A 199 5.13 -1.68 4.75
C PHE A 199 5.17 -1.29 3.27
N ALA A 200 4.11 -1.56 2.51
CA ALA A 200 3.98 -1.15 1.12
C ALA A 200 4.20 0.35 0.93
N LEU A 201 3.47 1.20 1.69
CA LEU A 201 3.65 2.66 1.62
C LEU A 201 5.07 3.12 2.02
N MET A 202 5.74 2.40 2.92
CA MET A 202 7.13 2.68 3.29
C MET A 202 8.06 2.36 2.12
N GLU A 203 7.91 1.18 1.53
CA GLU A 203 8.69 0.69 0.40
C GLU A 203 8.51 1.59 -0.83
N GLU A 204 7.26 1.91 -1.18
CA GLU A 204 6.92 2.83 -2.26
C GLU A 204 7.61 4.19 -2.10
N LYS A 205 7.54 4.80 -0.90
CA LYS A 205 8.21 6.08 -0.62
C LYS A 205 9.73 5.99 -0.71
N VAL A 206 10.32 4.93 -0.17
CA VAL A 206 11.78 4.73 -0.23
C VAL A 206 12.24 4.62 -1.68
N ILE A 207 11.58 3.78 -2.49
CA ILE A 207 11.95 3.55 -3.89
C ILE A 207 11.71 4.81 -4.72
N LEU A 208 10.51 5.40 -4.63
CA LEU A 208 10.14 6.59 -5.41
C LEU A 208 11.05 7.78 -5.07
N SER A 209 11.28 8.06 -3.79
CA SER A 209 12.17 9.17 -3.39
C SER A 209 13.62 8.94 -3.82
N THR A 210 14.13 7.70 -3.70
CA THR A 210 15.48 7.35 -4.15
C THR A 210 15.63 7.55 -5.66
N PHE A 211 14.62 7.15 -6.42
CA PHE A 211 14.60 7.27 -7.87
C PHE A 211 14.49 8.73 -8.33
N LEU A 212 13.53 9.48 -7.80
CA LEU A 212 13.22 10.86 -8.22
C LEU A 212 14.31 11.88 -7.83
N ARG A 213 15.19 11.54 -6.88
CA ARG A 213 16.40 12.34 -6.59
C ARG A 213 17.43 12.31 -7.70
N LYS A 214 17.42 11.24 -8.52
CA LYS A 214 18.45 11.00 -9.54
C LYS A 214 17.93 11.15 -10.95
N TYR A 215 16.63 10.96 -11.14
CA TYR A 215 16.01 10.88 -12.44
C TYR A 215 14.71 11.67 -12.48
N ARG A 216 14.49 12.29 -13.64
CA ARG A 216 13.19 12.79 -14.05
C ARG A 216 12.53 11.76 -14.96
N VAL A 217 11.24 11.51 -14.77
CA VAL A 217 10.46 10.60 -15.63
C VAL A 217 9.59 11.42 -16.57
N GLU A 218 9.50 10.97 -17.81
CA GLU A 218 8.54 11.45 -18.79
C GLU A 218 7.78 10.25 -19.36
N SER A 219 6.45 10.33 -19.35
CA SER A 219 5.61 9.27 -19.90
C SER A 219 5.42 9.46 -21.40
N THR A 220 5.85 8.47 -22.18
CA THR A 220 5.70 8.48 -23.65
C THR A 220 4.33 8.02 -24.13
N ARG A 221 3.44 7.58 -23.22
CA ARG A 221 2.11 7.03 -23.54
C ARG A 221 1.01 7.82 -22.86
N THR A 222 -0.10 8.04 -23.56
CA THR A 222 -1.34 8.59 -23.01
C THR A 222 -2.14 7.56 -22.24
N VAL A 223 -3.18 8.00 -21.51
CA VAL A 223 -4.06 7.07 -20.78
C VAL A 223 -4.87 6.26 -21.79
N GLU A 224 -5.21 6.88 -22.91
CA GLU A 224 -5.90 6.31 -24.05
C GLU A 224 -5.08 5.21 -24.75
N ASP A 225 -3.74 5.26 -24.63
CA ASP A 225 -2.84 4.22 -25.14
C ASP A 225 -2.77 3.00 -24.21
N LEU A 226 -3.26 3.10 -22.97
CA LEU A 226 -3.27 2.01 -22.02
C LEU A 226 -4.34 0.99 -22.42
N LYS A 227 -3.94 -0.28 -22.50
CA LYS A 227 -4.83 -1.39 -22.78
C LYS A 227 -4.89 -2.29 -21.55
N VAL A 228 -6.09 -2.74 -21.21
CA VAL A 228 -6.27 -3.74 -20.14
C VAL A 228 -5.54 -5.01 -20.55
N ALA A 229 -4.64 -5.49 -19.70
CA ALA A 229 -3.92 -6.73 -19.94
C ALA A 229 -4.92 -7.89 -20.15
N GLY A 230 -4.68 -8.74 -21.16
CA GLY A 230 -5.59 -9.82 -21.54
C GLY A 230 -6.68 -9.46 -22.56
N THR A 231 -6.80 -8.20 -22.99
CA THR A 231 -7.74 -7.80 -24.07
C THR A 231 -7.13 -7.90 -25.48
N GLN A 232 -5.84 -8.21 -25.60
CA GLN A 232 -5.20 -8.52 -26.88
C GLN A 232 -5.31 -10.03 -27.15
N GLY A 233 -6.47 -10.48 -27.62
CA GLY A 233 -6.68 -11.91 -27.93
C GLY A 233 -8.11 -12.44 -27.81
N LEU A 234 -9.13 -11.60 -27.95
CA LEU A 234 -10.50 -12.01 -28.24
C LEU A 234 -10.92 -11.45 -29.60
#